data_AF-A0A382GYU9-F1
#
_entry.id   AF-A0A382GYU9-F1
#
_cell.length_a   1.000
_cell.length_b   1.000
_cell.length_c   1.000
_cell.angle_alpha   90.00
_cell.angle_beta   90.00
_cell.angle_gamma   90.00
#
_symmetry.space_group_name_H-M   'P 1'
#
loop_
_entity.id
_entity.type
_entity.pdbx_description
1 polymer ?
#
loop_
_entity_poly.entity_id
_entity_poly.type
_entity_poly.pdbx_seq_one_letter_code
_entity_poly.pdbx_strand_id
1 'polypeptide(L)'
;MNKSLTFIPLNLADFKKYTQTFRTKLEQIEYLVENKLVVQNELEQNKNIGGNNNALMLEMVDYAENEIKKLGGKPEKWIEYPLVTNVHDFNVRKESMKDEGRLLEWVKWLLNNVEPPVEENEGIKKDLGWSYNDRVLRQAKLDCIEQGKEYVELKWDASNLDDDFVDHLERQLKTNTDLL
;
A
#
# COMPACT_ATOMS: atom_id res chain seq x y z
N MET A 1 -7.85 17.71 2.49
CA MET A 1 -8.11 17.38 1.08
C MET A 1 -7.12 16.29 0.65
N ASN A 2 -7.49 15.02 0.85
CA ASN A 2 -6.79 13.90 0.26
C ASN A 2 -7.12 13.90 -1.23
N LYS A 3 -6.17 14.31 -2.08
CA LYS A 3 -6.30 14.19 -3.52
C LYS A 3 -6.15 12.70 -3.87
N SER A 4 -7.26 12.07 -4.23
CA SER A 4 -7.28 10.78 -4.92
C SER A 4 -6.25 10.82 -6.07
N LEU A 5 -5.21 9.99 -5.96
CA LEU A 5 -4.08 9.87 -6.90
C LEU A 5 -4.51 9.13 -8.18
N THR A 6 -5.40 9.73 -8.96
CA THR A 6 -5.70 9.28 -10.32
C THR A 6 -5.48 10.44 -11.29
N PHE A 7 -4.21 10.81 -11.47
CA PHE A 7 -3.79 11.71 -12.55
C PHE A 7 -2.67 11.05 -13.33
N ILE A 8 -3.00 10.52 -14.52
CA ILE A 8 -2.04 10.02 -15.49
C ILE A 8 -1.50 11.23 -16.25
N PRO A 9 -0.19 11.55 -16.17
CA PRO A 9 0.39 12.64 -16.94
C PRO A 9 0.44 12.25 -18.42
N LEU A 10 -0.22 13.06 -19.26
CA LEU A 10 -0.32 12.86 -20.72
C LEU A 10 1.01 13.04 -21.47
N ASN A 11 2.07 13.56 -20.82
CA ASN A 11 3.40 13.71 -21.39
C ASN A 11 4.51 13.69 -20.30
N LEU A 12 5.76 13.45 -20.73
CA LEU A 12 6.93 13.33 -19.86
C LEU A 12 7.22 14.59 -19.02
N ALA A 13 6.96 15.79 -19.57
CA ALA A 13 7.21 17.04 -18.86
C ALA A 13 6.27 17.21 -17.67
N ASP A 14 4.98 16.89 -17.86
CA ASP A 14 4.01 16.87 -16.78
C ASP A 14 4.36 15.80 -15.75
N PHE A 15 4.77 14.60 -16.17
CA PHE A 15 5.16 13.54 -15.22
C PHE A 15 6.30 13.98 -14.29
N LYS A 16 7.34 14.60 -14.86
CA LYS A 16 8.45 15.19 -14.10
C LYS A 16 7.98 16.30 -13.16
N LYS A 17 7.14 17.20 -13.66
CA LYS A 17 6.60 18.32 -12.88
C LYS A 17 5.78 17.84 -11.70
N TYR A 18 4.85 16.91 -11.91
CA TYR A 18 3.99 16.36 -10.87
C TYR A 18 4.80 15.63 -9.79
N THR A 19 5.79 14.83 -10.19
CA THR A 19 6.70 14.18 -9.25
C THR A 19 7.33 15.20 -8.28
N GLN A 20 7.73 16.38 -8.78
CA GLN A 20 8.34 17.42 -7.95
C GLN A 20 7.34 18.18 -7.05
N THR A 21 6.02 18.03 -7.25
CA THR A 21 5.01 18.70 -6.41
C THR A 21 4.76 18.02 -5.08
N PHE A 22 5.12 16.74 -4.94
CA PHE A 22 4.94 15.98 -3.71
C PHE A 22 5.96 16.39 -2.65
N ARG A 23 5.52 16.43 -1.39
CA ARG A 23 6.29 17.01 -0.27
C ARG A 23 7.28 16.01 0.30
N THR A 24 6.90 14.74 0.34
CA THR A 24 7.71 13.68 0.93
C THR A 24 8.28 12.76 -0.15
N LYS A 25 9.43 12.16 0.14
CA LYS A 25 10.03 11.14 -0.74
C LYS A 25 9.09 9.95 -0.96
N LEU A 26 8.30 9.58 0.05
CA LEU A 26 7.36 8.47 -0.04
C LEU A 26 6.24 8.81 -1.04
N GLU A 27 5.62 9.98 -0.94
CA GLU A 27 4.58 10.41 -1.91
C GLU A 27 5.13 10.49 -3.35
N GLN A 28 6.38 10.94 -3.51
CA GLN A 28 7.06 10.94 -4.81
C GLN A 28 7.22 9.53 -5.36
N ILE A 29 7.69 8.60 -4.54
CA ILE A 29 7.86 7.20 -4.91
C ILE A 29 6.52 6.53 -5.22
N GLU A 30 5.49 6.74 -4.40
CA GLU A 30 4.14 6.24 -4.60
C GLU A 30 3.62 6.64 -5.99
N TYR A 31 3.71 7.94 -6.30
CA TYR A 31 3.31 8.47 -7.60
C TYR A 31 4.09 7.86 -8.77
N LEU A 32 5.42 7.75 -8.63
CA LEU A 32 6.29 7.19 -9.68
C LEU A 32 6.01 5.71 -9.93
N VAL A 33 5.83 4.90 -8.88
CA VAL A 33 5.56 3.46 -8.99
C VAL A 33 4.21 3.20 -9.66
N GLU A 34 3.16 3.91 -9.23
CA GLU A 34 1.82 3.74 -9.79
C GLU A 34 1.76 4.15 -11.27
N ASN A 35 2.30 5.31 -11.62
CA ASN A 35 2.28 5.78 -13.01
C ASN A 35 3.20 4.96 -13.91
N LYS A 36 4.32 4.45 -13.38
CA LYS A 36 5.17 3.51 -14.14
C LYS A 36 4.38 2.26 -14.53
N LEU A 37 3.60 1.67 -13.62
CA LEU A 37 2.78 0.51 -13.91
C LEU A 37 1.73 0.81 -15.01
N VAL A 38 1.04 1.95 -14.91
CA VAL A 38 0.05 2.37 -15.93
C VAL A 38 0.71 2.47 -17.30
N VAL A 39 1.85 3.17 -17.39
CA VAL A 39 2.59 3.35 -18.64
C VAL A 39 3.09 2.00 -19.20
N GLN A 40 3.55 1.10 -18.33
CA GLN A 40 3.96 -0.25 -18.73
C GLN A 40 2.78 -1.04 -19.31
N ASN A 41 1.62 -1.04 -18.66
CA ASN A 41 0.42 -1.70 -19.16
C ASN A 41 -0.03 -1.14 -20.52
N GLU A 42 0.01 0.18 -20.69
CA GLU A 42 -0.29 0.83 -21.98
C GLU A 42 0.73 0.43 -23.07
N LEU A 43 2.02 0.39 -22.75
CA LEU A 43 3.06 -0.10 -23.65
C LEU A 43 2.78 -1.54 -24.10
N GLU A 44 2.36 -2.42 -23.18
CA GLU A 44 2.03 -3.80 -23.52
C GLU A 44 0.84 -3.93 -24.46
N GLN A 45 -0.21 -3.14 -24.24
CA GLN A 45 -1.37 -3.08 -25.13
C GLN A 45 -0.99 -2.53 -26.51
N ASN A 46 -0.06 -1.56 -26.56
CA ASN A 46 0.39 -0.91 -27.79
C ASN A 46 1.47 -1.67 -28.57
N LYS A 47 1.94 -2.83 -28.08
CA LYS A 47 2.96 -3.68 -28.76
C LYS A 47 2.56 -4.03 -30.21
N ASN A 48 1.27 -4.01 -30.53
CA ASN A 48 0.74 -4.35 -31.86
C ASN A 48 0.55 -3.16 -32.81
N ILE A 49 0.82 -1.91 -32.37
CA ILE A 49 0.41 -0.69 -33.09
C ILE A 49 1.61 0.14 -33.61
N GLY A 50 2.82 -0.10 -33.11
CA GLY A 50 4.09 0.40 -33.68
C GLY A 50 4.13 1.91 -34.00
N GLY A 51 4.25 2.77 -32.99
CA GLY A 51 4.31 4.23 -33.18
C GLY A 51 5.23 4.97 -32.20
N ASN A 52 5.54 6.24 -32.52
CA ASN A 52 6.43 7.13 -31.76
C ASN A 52 6.02 7.35 -30.29
N ASN A 53 4.73 7.15 -29.95
CA ASN A 53 4.24 7.26 -28.58
C ASN A 53 4.91 6.24 -27.63
N ASN A 54 5.32 5.08 -28.15
CA ASN A 54 6.02 4.07 -27.36
C ASN A 54 7.39 4.55 -26.89
N ALA A 55 8.10 5.37 -27.68
CA ALA A 55 9.40 5.91 -27.28
C ALA A 55 9.28 6.87 -26.08
N LEU A 56 8.28 7.76 -26.11
CA LEU A 56 8.00 8.68 -24.99
C LEU A 56 7.57 7.94 -23.72
N MET A 57 6.76 6.88 -23.86
CA MET A 57 6.35 6.04 -22.74
C MET A 57 7.55 5.29 -22.12
N LEU A 58 8.48 4.78 -22.94
CA LEU A 58 9.72 4.20 -22.45
C LEU A 58 10.58 5.22 -21.69
N GLU A 59 10.70 6.45 -22.19
CA GLU A 59 11.39 7.53 -21.47
C GLU A 59 10.74 7.86 -20.11
N MET A 60 9.42 7.75 -20.00
CA MET A 60 8.70 7.92 -18.74
C MET A 60 9.04 6.80 -17.75
N VAL A 61 9.08 5.54 -18.22
CA VAL A 61 9.51 4.40 -17.40
C VAL A 61 10.95 4.60 -16.91
N ASP A 62 11.87 4.95 -17.80
CA ASP A 62 13.28 5.20 -17.46
C ASP A 62 13.42 6.35 -16.46
N TYR A 63 12.66 7.43 -16.62
CA TYR A 63 12.63 8.53 -15.66
C TYR A 63 12.18 8.04 -14.28
N ALA A 64 11.07 7.30 -14.21
CA ALA A 64 10.54 6.81 -12.94
C ALA A 64 11.52 5.91 -12.21
N GLU A 65 12.17 4.98 -12.90
CA GLU A 65 13.14 4.06 -12.30
C GLU A 65 14.37 4.80 -11.76
N ASN A 66 14.89 5.75 -12.53
CA ASN A 66 16.03 6.55 -12.11
C ASN A 66 15.68 7.43 -10.91
N GLU A 67 14.50 8.03 -10.90
CA GLU A 67 14.10 8.93 -9.83
C GLU A 67 13.77 8.16 -8.53
N ILE A 68 13.09 7.01 -8.62
CA ILE A 68 12.90 6.10 -7.48
C ILE A 68 14.26 5.72 -6.88
N LYS A 69 15.25 5.37 -7.72
CA LYS A 69 16.60 5.04 -7.25
C LYS A 69 17.27 6.20 -6.52
N LYS A 70 17.14 7.45 -7.01
CA LYS A 70 17.68 8.64 -6.34
C LYS A 70 16.99 8.94 -5.01
N LEU A 71 15.70 8.64 -4.90
CA LEU A 71 14.92 8.90 -3.69
C LEU A 71 15.22 7.92 -2.54
N GLY A 72 16.07 6.93 -2.78
CA GLY A 72 16.44 5.90 -1.80
C GLY A 72 16.18 4.47 -2.29
N GLY A 73 15.69 4.33 -3.53
CA GLY A 73 15.30 3.04 -4.09
C GLY A 73 14.04 2.49 -3.44
N LYS A 74 13.75 1.23 -3.77
CA LYS A 74 12.69 0.47 -3.11
C LYS A 74 13.29 -0.40 -2.00
N PRO A 75 12.65 -0.48 -0.82
CA PRO A 75 12.95 -1.55 0.12
C PRO A 75 12.60 -2.91 -0.49
N GLU A 76 13.06 -4.02 0.11
CA GLU A 76 12.64 -5.37 -0.30
C GLU A 76 11.12 -5.59 -0.18
N LYS A 77 10.50 -4.85 0.75
CA LYS A 77 9.06 -4.77 0.96
C LYS A 77 8.67 -3.36 1.43
N TRP A 78 7.58 -2.82 0.91
CA TRP A 78 7.08 -1.49 1.28
C TRP A 78 6.45 -1.51 2.67
N ILE A 79 5.79 -2.62 3.02
CA ILE A 79 5.22 -2.89 4.34
C ILE A 79 6.22 -3.65 5.22
N GLU A 80 6.35 -3.21 6.47
CA GLU A 80 7.34 -3.77 7.39
C GLU A 80 6.99 -5.19 7.86
N TYR A 81 5.69 -5.47 8.00
CA TYR A 81 5.17 -6.71 8.53
C TYR A 81 4.07 -7.28 7.62
N PRO A 82 3.85 -8.60 7.63
CA PRO A 82 2.74 -9.18 6.89
C PRO A 82 1.41 -8.55 7.33
N LEU A 83 0.68 -7.96 6.39
CA LEU A 83 -0.68 -7.47 6.62
C LEU A 83 -1.65 -8.65 6.63
N VAL A 84 -2.51 -8.72 7.64
CA VAL A 84 -3.59 -9.70 7.78
C VAL A 84 -4.83 -8.97 8.23
N THR A 85 -6.00 -9.41 7.77
CA THR A 85 -7.27 -8.70 7.97
C THR A 85 -8.27 -9.51 8.79
N ASN A 86 -7.94 -10.75 9.12
CA ASN A 86 -8.82 -11.67 9.83
C ASN A 86 -8.02 -12.65 10.72
N VAL A 87 -8.72 -13.31 11.64
CA VAL A 87 -8.15 -14.25 12.61
C VAL A 87 -7.55 -15.49 11.94
N HIS A 88 -8.13 -15.95 10.81
CA HIS A 88 -7.63 -17.13 10.12
C HIS A 88 -6.22 -16.89 9.57
N ASP A 89 -6.03 -15.83 8.79
CA ASP A 89 -4.74 -15.48 8.20
C ASP A 89 -3.70 -15.10 9.25
N PHE A 90 -4.14 -14.47 10.34
CA PHE A 90 -3.29 -14.23 11.50
C PHE A 90 -2.72 -15.55 12.05
N ASN A 91 -3.59 -16.54 12.31
CA ASN A 91 -3.16 -17.83 12.86
C ASN A 91 -2.27 -18.63 11.89
N VAL A 92 -2.51 -18.53 10.58
CA VAL A 92 -1.65 -19.15 9.56
C VAL A 92 -0.20 -18.64 9.66
N ARG A 93 -0.02 -17.33 9.91
CA ARG A 93 1.32 -16.73 10.00
C ARG A 93 1.90 -16.70 11.42
N LYS A 94 1.06 -16.87 12.44
CA LYS A 94 1.41 -16.75 13.85
C LYS A 94 2.63 -17.58 14.23
N GLU A 95 2.65 -18.86 13.86
CA GLU A 95 3.75 -19.75 14.25
C GLU A 95 5.08 -19.32 13.61
N SER A 96 5.09 -18.90 12.33
CA SER A 96 6.30 -18.34 11.70
C SER A 96 6.81 -17.11 12.45
N MET A 97 5.90 -16.19 12.80
CA MET A 97 6.27 -14.96 13.50
C MET A 97 6.75 -15.24 14.93
N LYS A 98 6.26 -16.32 15.56
CA LYS A 98 6.72 -16.80 16.86
C LYS A 98 8.10 -17.42 16.77
N ASP A 99 8.34 -18.27 15.78
CA ASP A 99 9.64 -18.92 15.55
C ASP A 99 10.74 -17.89 15.24
N GLU A 100 10.38 -16.80 14.55
CA GLU A 100 11.26 -15.65 14.31
C GLU A 100 11.47 -14.75 15.54
N GLY A 101 10.77 -14.99 16.65
CA GLY A 101 10.82 -14.15 17.85
C GLY A 101 10.18 -12.76 17.67
N ARG A 102 9.35 -12.58 16.63
CA ARG A 102 8.78 -11.28 16.21
C ARG A 102 7.27 -11.16 16.45
N LEU A 103 6.63 -12.18 17.02
CA LEU A 103 5.18 -12.22 17.21
C LEU A 103 4.65 -11.00 17.97
N LEU A 104 5.29 -10.63 19.09
CA LEU A 104 4.84 -9.48 19.89
C LEU A 104 4.99 -8.17 19.13
N GLU A 105 6.11 -7.99 18.43
CA GLU A 105 6.37 -6.79 17.64
C GLU A 105 5.37 -6.67 16.48
N TRP A 106 5.07 -7.78 15.82
CA TRP A 106 4.07 -7.84 14.76
C TRP A 106 2.67 -7.49 15.24
N VAL A 107 2.22 -8.06 16.37
CA VAL A 107 0.91 -7.73 16.96
C VAL A 107 0.82 -6.26 17.32
N LYS A 108 1.87 -5.69 17.93
CA LYS A 108 1.95 -4.25 18.22
C LYS A 108 1.89 -3.42 16.95
N TRP A 109 2.61 -3.83 15.91
CA TRP A 109 2.60 -3.15 14.63
C TRP A 109 1.21 -3.16 14.00
N LEU A 110 0.50 -4.30 13.99
CA LEU A 110 -0.86 -4.37 13.47
C LEU A 110 -1.78 -3.41 14.23
N LEU A 111 -1.84 -3.50 15.56
CA LEU A 111 -2.69 -2.65 16.40
C LEU A 111 -2.38 -1.15 16.27
N ASN A 112 -1.10 -0.77 16.25
CA ASN A 112 -0.69 0.63 16.11
C ASN A 112 -1.08 1.24 14.75
N ASN A 113 -1.39 0.40 13.77
CA ASN A 113 -1.82 0.83 12.46
C ASN A 113 -3.32 0.64 12.23
N VAL A 114 -4.07 0.17 13.22
CA VAL A 114 -5.53 0.11 13.16
C VAL A 114 -6.11 1.43 13.67
N GLU A 115 -6.99 2.03 12.88
CA GLU A 115 -7.77 3.22 13.19
C GLU A 115 -9.20 2.84 13.55
N PRO A 116 -9.80 3.51 14.54
CA PRO A 116 -11.18 3.25 14.93
C PRO A 116 -12.15 3.67 13.82
N PRO A 117 -13.37 3.11 13.85
CA PRO A 117 -14.48 3.57 13.03
C PRO A 117 -14.61 5.10 13.06
N VAL A 118 -14.66 5.74 11.89
CA VAL A 118 -14.90 7.18 11.78
C VAL A 118 -16.41 7.42 11.74
N GLU A 119 -16.95 8.10 12.77
CA GLU A 119 -18.31 8.62 12.71
C GLU A 119 -18.35 9.86 11.80
N GLU A 120 -18.82 9.72 10.55
CA GLU A 120 -19.15 10.89 9.73
C GLU A 120 -20.47 11.53 10.21
N ASN A 121 -20.41 12.81 10.57
CA ASN A 121 -21.60 13.66 10.74
C ASN A 121 -22.12 14.08 9.36
N GLU A 122 -23.44 14.04 9.17
CA GLU A 122 -24.23 14.41 7.95
C GLU A 122 -24.75 13.25 7.06
N GLY A 123 -25.44 12.28 7.66
CA GLY A 123 -26.65 11.72 7.05
C GLY A 123 -26.50 10.61 6.01
N ILE A 124 -25.29 10.13 5.72
CA ILE A 124 -25.06 8.86 5.02
C ILE A 124 -24.72 7.80 6.08
N LYS A 125 -25.59 6.80 6.28
CA LYS A 125 -25.37 5.68 7.23
C LYS A 125 -24.02 4.99 6.93
N LYS A 126 -23.08 4.98 7.88
CA LYS A 126 -22.90 4.14 9.09
C LYS A 126 -22.06 2.89 8.80
N ASP A 127 -21.04 2.70 9.64
CA ASP A 127 -20.21 1.49 9.79
C ASP A 127 -19.05 1.34 8.78
N LEU A 128 -18.15 2.32 8.70
CA LEU A 128 -16.76 1.97 8.36
C LEU A 128 -16.18 1.35 9.62
N GLY A 129 -16.05 0.02 9.63
CA GLY A 129 -15.46 -0.72 10.75
C GLY A 129 -14.03 -0.27 11.03
N TRP A 130 -13.32 -1.03 11.86
CA TRP A 130 -11.90 -0.79 12.05
C TRP A 130 -11.18 -0.83 10.70
N SER A 131 -10.12 -0.02 10.53
CA SER A 131 -9.38 -0.01 9.28
C SER A 131 -7.89 0.15 9.52
N TYR A 132 -7.06 -0.36 8.62
CA TYR A 132 -5.67 0.04 8.62
C TYR A 132 -5.53 1.48 8.14
N ASN A 133 -4.62 2.23 8.77
CA ASN A 133 -4.39 3.62 8.42
C ASN A 133 -3.93 3.77 6.96
N ASP A 134 -4.16 4.98 6.44
CA ASP A 134 -3.83 5.35 5.05
C ASP A 134 -2.38 5.04 4.65
N ARG A 135 -1.43 5.16 5.58
CA ARG A 135 -0.01 4.89 5.28
C ARG A 135 0.22 3.40 5.00
N VAL A 136 -0.31 2.51 5.84
CA VAL A 136 -0.17 1.07 5.64
C VAL A 136 -0.87 0.62 4.37
N LEU A 137 -2.06 1.16 4.09
CA LEU A 137 -2.79 0.88 2.85
C LEU A 137 -1.99 1.29 1.60
N ARG A 138 -1.36 2.48 1.60
CA ARG A 138 -0.50 2.90 0.47
C ARG A 138 0.72 2.00 0.31
N GLN A 139 1.37 1.60 1.40
CA GLN A 139 2.50 0.67 1.33
C GLN A 139 2.09 -0.71 0.81
N ALA A 140 0.95 -1.24 1.29
CA ALA A 140 0.40 -2.51 0.82
C ALA A 140 0.06 -2.48 -0.68
N LYS A 141 -0.46 -1.36 -1.19
CA LYS A 141 -0.68 -1.15 -2.62
C LYS A 141 0.62 -1.25 -3.41
N LEU A 142 1.70 -0.63 -2.93
CA LEU A 142 3.00 -0.70 -3.60
C LEU A 142 3.56 -2.13 -3.62
N ASP A 143 3.42 -2.87 -2.52
CA ASP A 143 3.80 -4.30 -2.49
C ASP A 143 2.98 -5.14 -3.46
N CYS A 144 1.67 -4.90 -3.57
CA CYS A 144 0.82 -5.57 -4.56
C CYS A 144 1.29 -5.28 -5.99
N ILE A 145 1.55 -4.02 -6.32
CA ILE A 145 2.07 -3.62 -7.64
C ILE A 145 3.37 -4.34 -7.95
N GLU A 146 4.30 -4.37 -7.00
CA GLU A 146 5.60 -5.01 -7.17
C GLU A 146 5.51 -6.53 -7.37
N GLN A 147 4.59 -7.17 -6.65
CA GLN A 147 4.35 -8.61 -6.75
C GLN A 147 3.46 -9.00 -7.94
N GLY A 148 2.96 -8.02 -8.72
CA GLY A 148 1.99 -8.26 -9.79
C GLY A 148 0.66 -8.80 -9.27
N LYS A 149 0.28 -8.44 -8.04
CA LYS A 149 -0.95 -8.88 -7.37
C LYS A 149 -2.01 -7.78 -7.40
N GLU A 150 -3.27 -8.21 -7.32
CA GLU A 150 -4.39 -7.30 -7.24
C GLU A 150 -4.52 -6.71 -5.83
N TYR A 151 -4.69 -5.39 -5.74
CA TYR A 151 -4.84 -4.67 -4.46
C TYR A 151 -6.31 -4.54 -4.02
N VAL A 152 -7.28 -4.80 -4.90
CA VAL A 152 -8.69 -4.50 -4.65
C VAL A 152 -9.26 -5.28 -3.47
N GLU A 153 -9.04 -6.59 -3.43
CA GLU A 153 -9.52 -7.45 -2.33
C GLU A 153 -8.84 -7.08 -1.01
N LEU A 154 -7.51 -6.98 -1.02
CA LEU A 154 -6.75 -6.58 0.17
C LEU A 154 -7.19 -5.22 0.71
N LYS A 155 -7.45 -4.24 -0.18
CA LYS A 155 -7.94 -2.92 0.20
C LYS A 155 -9.29 -3.01 0.89
N TRP A 156 -10.22 -3.78 0.32
CA TRP A 156 -11.56 -3.92 0.89
C TRP A 156 -11.49 -4.46 2.32
N ASP A 157 -10.77 -5.56 2.52
CA ASP A 157 -10.67 -6.19 3.83
C ASP A 157 -9.88 -5.32 4.82
N ALA A 158 -8.79 -4.69 4.37
CA ALA A 158 -7.97 -3.83 5.19
C ALA A 158 -8.66 -2.50 5.56
N SER A 159 -9.71 -2.12 4.84
CA SER A 159 -10.57 -0.97 5.17
C SER A 159 -11.82 -1.34 5.95
N ASN A 160 -12.09 -2.62 6.20
CA ASN A 160 -13.28 -3.12 6.90
C ASN A 160 -12.92 -4.30 7.80
N LEU A 161 -12.03 -4.07 8.76
CA LEU A 161 -11.64 -5.07 9.74
C LEU A 161 -12.79 -5.35 10.72
N ASP A 162 -13.04 -6.64 10.94
CA ASP A 162 -14.06 -7.08 11.89
C ASP A 162 -13.64 -6.80 13.34
N ASP A 163 -14.62 -6.45 14.18
CA ASP A 163 -14.43 -6.25 15.63
C ASP A 163 -13.73 -7.45 16.27
N ASP A 164 -14.15 -8.67 15.91
CA ASP A 164 -13.57 -9.93 16.41
C ASP A 164 -12.07 -10.06 16.11
N PHE A 165 -11.61 -9.50 14.99
CA PHE A 165 -10.19 -9.53 14.62
C PHE A 165 -9.39 -8.54 15.47
N VAL A 166 -9.88 -7.32 15.67
CA VAL A 166 -9.21 -6.34 16.53
C VAL A 166 -9.17 -6.82 17.98
N ASP A 167 -10.29 -7.35 18.49
CA ASP A 167 -10.39 -8.01 19.80
C ASP A 167 -9.35 -9.14 19.94
N HIS A 168 -9.18 -9.94 18.88
CA HIS A 168 -8.20 -11.01 18.86
C HIS A 168 -6.78 -10.46 19.01
N LEU A 169 -6.42 -9.42 18.26
CA LEU A 169 -5.10 -8.77 18.35
C LEU A 169 -4.84 -8.22 19.75
N GLU A 170 -5.82 -7.55 20.37
CA GLU A 170 -5.70 -7.03 21.73
C GLU A 170 -5.46 -8.14 22.76
N ARG A 171 -6.15 -9.28 22.61
CA ARG A 171 -5.93 -10.46 23.48
C ARG A 171 -4.54 -11.04 23.29
N GLN A 172 -4.05 -11.16 22.04
CA GLN A 172 -2.68 -11.61 21.78
C GLN A 172 -1.63 -10.68 22.41
N LEU A 173 -1.88 -9.37 22.40
CA LEU A 173 -0.99 -8.39 23.04
C LEU A 173 -0.94 -8.60 24.57
N LYS A 174 -2.09 -8.80 25.22
CA LYS A 174 -2.19 -9.05 26.67
C LYS A 174 -1.49 -10.36 27.06
N THR A 175 -1.84 -11.47 26.40
CA THR A 175 -1.25 -12.79 26.71
C THR A 175 0.26 -12.82 26.54
N ASN A 176 0.81 -12.14 25.52
CA ASN A 176 2.25 -12.10 25.31
C ASN A 176 2.97 -11.15 26.29
N THR A 177 2.28 -10.17 26.88
CA THR A 177 2.85 -9.26 27.89
C THR A 177 2.92 -9.94 29.25
N ASP A 178 1.97 -10.84 29.58
CA ASP A 178 1.96 -11.61 30.83
C ASP A 178 3.01 -12.74 30.88
N LEU A 179 3.66 -13.04 29.74
CA LEU A 179 4.69 -14.07 29.60
C LEU A 179 6.13 -13.52 29.59
N LEU A 180 6.30 -12.20 29.71
CA LEU A 180 7.58 -11.49 29.76
C LEU A 180 7.91 -11.02 31.18
#